data_AF-A0A538CL77-F1
#
_entry.id   AF-A0A538CL77-F1
#
_cell.length_a   1.000
_cell.length_b   1.000
_cell.length_c   1.000
_cell.angle_alpha   90.00
_cell.angle_beta   90.00
_cell.angle_gamma   90.00
#
_symmetry.space_group_name_H-M   'P 1'
#
loop_
_entity.id
_entity.type
_entity.pdbx_description
1 polymer ?
#
loop_
_entity_poly.entity_id
_entity_poly.type
_entity_poly.pdbx_seq_one_letter_code
_entity_poly.pdbx_strand_id
1 'polypeptide(L)'
;MSKLMGQLPSNDCDRLREQVSASLDGGLSQLESARLQAHLAGCPECRSFAATAGVISRLLQSTPLEELQFPVVLPSRRRLAAARKLQVAAAAAALTVTVGLSAALGTLNSGSRAHASARAAHNTKLRFPEQELKMLHQASEARSNLVIHSRIAT
;
A
#
# COMPACT_ATOMS: atom_id res chain seq x y z
N MET A 1 0.86 11.19 29.39
CA MET A 1 0.33 11.96 28.25
C MET A 1 1.00 11.46 26.96
N SER A 2 0.49 10.38 26.36
CA SER A 2 0.91 9.92 25.02
C SER A 2 -0.23 9.12 24.41
N LYS A 3 -1.08 9.77 23.60
CA LYS A 3 -2.14 9.09 22.84
C LYS A 3 -1.58 8.79 21.45
N LEU A 4 -1.47 7.49 21.15
CA LEU A 4 -0.86 6.94 19.95
C LEU A 4 -1.60 7.35 18.67
N MET A 5 -0.82 7.56 17.61
CA MET A 5 -1.23 7.47 16.21
C MET A 5 -2.07 6.21 15.97
N GLY A 6 -3.32 6.38 15.51
CA GLY A 6 -4.13 5.28 14.95
C GLY A 6 -5.41 4.90 15.70
N GLN A 7 -5.99 5.75 16.54
CA GLN A 7 -7.31 5.49 17.10
C GLN A 7 -8.40 5.84 16.09
N LEU A 8 -9.12 4.81 15.62
CA LEU A 8 -10.36 4.97 14.86
C LEU A 8 -11.33 5.87 15.65
N PRO A 9 -11.97 6.85 15.00
CA PRO A 9 -12.83 7.82 15.67
C PRO A 9 -13.99 7.08 16.36
N SER A 10 -13.97 7.14 17.69
CA SER A 10 -14.82 6.33 18.57
C SER A 10 -16.18 6.96 18.83
N ASN A 11 -16.34 8.25 18.52
CA ASN A 11 -17.59 8.98 18.61
C ASN A 11 -17.79 9.88 17.37
N ASP A 12 -19.03 10.36 17.18
CA ASP A 12 -19.36 11.23 16.04
C ASP A 12 -18.54 12.53 16.03
N CYS A 13 -18.19 13.10 17.19
CA CYS A 13 -17.37 14.31 17.24
C CYS A 13 -15.95 14.06 16.70
N ASP A 14 -15.34 12.91 16.98
CA ASP A 14 -14.02 12.55 16.46
C ASP A 14 -14.06 12.45 14.93
N ARG A 15 -15.09 11.79 14.37
CA ARG A 15 -15.29 11.72 12.90
C ARG A 15 -15.48 13.10 12.29
N LEU A 16 -16.26 13.95 12.95
CA LEU A 16 -16.54 15.30 12.46
C LEU A 16 -15.31 16.19 12.55
N ARG A 17 -14.42 15.99 13.54
CA ARG A 17 -13.11 16.67 13.63
C ARG A 17 -12.16 16.25 12.50
N GLU A 18 -12.18 14.98 12.10
CA GLU A 18 -11.47 14.53 10.89
C GLU A 18 -12.03 15.22 9.62
N GLN A 19 -13.35 15.33 9.51
CA GLN A 19 -14.00 16.04 8.40
C GLN A 19 -13.67 17.54 8.39
N VAL A 20 -13.53 18.18 9.57
CA VAL A 20 -13.03 19.56 9.67
C VAL A 20 -11.64 19.66 9.07
N SER A 21 -10.72 18.75 9.40
CA SER A 21 -9.37 18.75 8.81
C SER A 21 -9.43 18.62 7.28
N ALA A 22 -10.19 17.64 6.78
CA ALA A 22 -10.36 17.44 5.34
C ALA A 22 -10.99 18.66 4.65
N SER A 23 -11.89 19.38 5.32
CA SER A 23 -12.52 20.60 4.77
C SER A 23 -11.52 21.72 4.54
N LEU A 24 -10.51 21.85 5.43
CA LEU A 24 -9.47 22.88 5.34
C LEU A 24 -8.54 22.64 4.14
N ASP A 25 -8.43 21.38 3.71
CA ASP A 25 -7.66 20.95 2.54
C ASP A 25 -8.51 20.85 1.26
N GLY A 26 -9.80 21.23 1.32
CA GLY A 26 -10.73 21.15 0.19
C GLY A 26 -11.15 19.72 -0.20
N GLY A 27 -10.98 18.76 0.70
CA GLY A 27 -11.17 17.33 0.44
C GLY A 27 -12.56 16.76 0.73
N LEU A 28 -13.55 17.58 1.08
CA LEU A 28 -14.90 17.09 1.39
C LEU A 28 -15.79 16.94 0.16
N SER A 29 -16.54 15.84 0.10
CA SER A 29 -17.69 15.70 -0.79
C SER A 29 -18.88 16.57 -0.33
N GLN A 30 -19.90 16.71 -1.17
CA GLN A 30 -21.12 17.47 -0.83
C GLN A 30 -21.88 16.86 0.36
N LEU A 31 -22.00 15.53 0.41
CA LEU A 31 -22.66 14.84 1.52
C LEU A 31 -21.92 15.07 2.84
N GLU A 32 -20.59 14.97 2.82
CA GLU A 32 -19.76 15.20 4.00
C GLU A 32 -19.83 16.66 4.46
N SER A 33 -19.84 17.60 3.52
CA SER A 33 -20.03 19.02 3.81
C SER A 33 -21.38 19.28 4.48
N ALA A 34 -22.47 18.70 3.96
CA ALA A 34 -23.80 18.82 4.56
C ALA A 34 -23.86 18.22 5.97
N ARG A 35 -23.27 17.04 6.17
CA ARG A 35 -23.18 16.38 7.48
C ARG A 35 -22.37 17.22 8.48
N LEU A 36 -21.24 17.78 8.04
CA LEU A 36 -20.41 18.65 8.85
C LEU A 36 -21.18 19.88 9.30
N GLN A 37 -21.87 20.56 8.38
CA GLN A 37 -22.67 21.76 8.71
C GLN A 37 -23.80 21.45 9.71
N ALA A 38 -24.50 20.33 9.53
CA ALA A 38 -25.54 19.90 10.45
C ALA A 38 -25.00 19.67 11.87
N HIS A 39 -23.84 19.03 11.99
CA HIS A 39 -23.21 18.81 13.30
C HIS A 39 -22.72 20.11 13.93
N LEU A 40 -22.12 21.00 13.14
CA LEU A 40 -21.66 22.31 13.62
C LEU A 40 -22.83 23.19 14.09
N ALA A 41 -24.04 23.03 13.56
CA ALA A 41 -25.22 23.71 14.09
C ALA A 41 -25.57 23.26 15.53
N GLY A 42 -25.38 21.97 15.84
CA GLY A 42 -25.75 21.38 17.14
C GLY A 42 -24.64 21.31 18.19
N CYS A 43 -23.37 21.30 17.81
CA CYS A 43 -22.26 21.01 18.73
C CYS A 43 -21.32 22.21 18.95
N PRO A 44 -21.38 22.91 20.11
CA PRO A 44 -20.51 24.06 20.41
C PRO A 44 -19.02 23.69 20.47
N GLU A 45 -18.69 22.51 21.00
CA GLU A 45 -17.31 22.02 21.07
C GLU A 45 -16.69 21.88 19.68
N CYS A 46 -17.41 21.28 18.74
CA CYS A 46 -16.93 21.14 17.36
C CYS A 46 -16.89 22.47 16.60
N ARG A 47 -17.77 23.44 16.91
CA ARG A 47 -17.65 24.82 16.39
C ARG A 47 -16.37 25.50 16.85
N SER A 48 -16.06 25.41 18.15
CA SER A 48 -14.84 26.01 18.71
C SER A 48 -13.57 25.39 18.11
N PHE A 49 -13.59 24.06 17.92
CA PHE A 49 -12.52 23.33 17.27
C PHE A 49 -12.33 23.77 15.82
N ALA A 50 -13.42 23.82 15.03
CA ALA A 50 -13.36 24.22 13.63
C ALA A 50 -12.86 25.67 13.45
N ALA A 51 -13.28 26.58 14.33
CA ALA A 51 -12.79 27.96 14.32
C ALA A 51 -11.28 28.02 14.60
N THR A 52 -10.81 27.29 15.63
CA THR A 52 -9.39 27.25 16.01
C THR A 52 -8.53 26.64 14.90
N ALA A 53 -8.94 25.48 14.37
CA ALA A 53 -8.27 24.82 13.27
C ALA A 53 -8.19 25.73 12.03
N GLY A 54 -9.28 26.42 11.70
CA GLY A 54 -9.31 27.38 10.60
C GLY A 54 -8.36 28.56 10.77
N VAL A 55 -8.19 29.08 11.99
CA VAL A 55 -7.19 30.13 12.27
C VAL A 55 -5.78 29.60 12.03
N ILE A 56 -5.45 28.43 12.57
CA ILE A 56 -4.13 27.80 12.43
C ILE A 56 -3.82 27.53 10.97
N SER A 57 -4.75 26.92 10.22
CA SER A 57 -4.55 26.64 8.80
C SER A 57 -4.32 27.90 7.97
N ARG A 58 -5.06 28.99 8.24
CA ARG A 58 -4.82 30.27 7.55
C ARG A 58 -3.44 30.86 7.86
N LEU A 59 -3.00 30.80 9.13
CA LEU A 59 -1.67 31.26 9.52
C LEU A 59 -0.59 30.49 8.73
N LEU A 60 -0.68 29.15 8.72
CA LEU A 60 0.26 28.30 7.97
C LEU A 60 0.25 28.59 6.47
N GLN A 61 -0.93 28.74 5.86
CA GLN A 61 -1.07 29.03 4.42
C GLN A 61 -0.54 30.42 4.04
N SER A 62 -0.65 31.39 4.95
CA SER A 62 -0.11 32.75 4.73
C SER A 62 1.39 32.87 5.01
N THR A 63 1.99 31.85 5.63
CA THR A 63 3.42 31.85 5.95
C THR A 63 4.21 31.56 4.68
N PRO A 64 5.24 32.36 4.34
CA PRO A 64 6.14 32.06 3.24
C PRO A 64 6.74 30.66 3.38
N LEU A 65 6.90 29.95 2.27
CA LEU A 65 7.54 28.63 2.28
C LEU A 65 9.02 28.79 2.65
N GLU A 66 9.48 27.97 3.58
CA GLU A 66 10.89 27.90 3.94
C GLU A 66 11.72 27.36 2.76
N GLU A 67 12.84 28.01 2.45
CA GLU A 67 13.75 27.53 1.42
C GLU A 67 14.54 26.31 1.91
N LEU A 68 14.49 25.23 1.13
CA LEU A 68 15.26 24.03 1.41
C LEU A 68 16.76 24.31 1.19
N GLN A 69 17.58 24.14 2.23
CA GLN A 69 19.03 24.28 2.16
C GLN A 69 19.73 23.11 1.44
N PHE A 70 18.97 22.10 1.04
CA PHE A 70 19.47 20.90 0.37
C PHE A 70 18.51 20.43 -0.71
N PRO A 71 19.01 19.79 -1.78
CA PRO A 71 18.17 19.27 -2.84
C PRO A 71 17.36 18.06 -2.35
N VAL A 72 16.04 18.06 -2.61
CA VAL A 72 15.19 16.88 -2.44
C VAL A 72 15.31 16.02 -3.70
N VAL A 73 16.07 14.93 -3.61
CA VAL A 73 16.26 13.99 -4.73
C VAL A 73 15.17 12.92 -4.70
N LEU A 74 14.23 12.98 -5.64
CA LEU A 74 13.25 11.91 -5.84
C LEU A 74 13.83 10.80 -6.73
N PRO A 75 13.60 9.52 -6.42
CA PRO A 75 14.03 8.43 -7.30
C PRO A 75 13.32 8.55 -8.65
N SER A 76 14.09 8.54 -9.74
CA SER A 76 13.55 8.63 -11.09
C SER A 76 12.75 7.37 -11.44
N ARG A 77 11.42 7.50 -11.49
CA ARG A 77 10.51 6.42 -11.94
C ARG A 77 10.91 5.86 -13.31
N ARG A 78 11.46 6.71 -14.20
CA ARG A 78 11.96 6.31 -15.53
C ARG A 78 13.15 5.35 -15.43
N ARG A 79 14.10 5.59 -14.51
CA ARG A 79 15.25 4.71 -14.29
C ARG A 79 14.81 3.33 -13.78
N LEU A 80 13.84 3.30 -12.86
CA LEU A 80 13.27 2.05 -12.35
C LEU A 80 12.52 1.27 -13.44
N ALA A 81 11.75 1.97 -14.28
CA ALA A 81 11.04 1.35 -15.40
C ALA A 81 12.00 0.81 -16.46
N ALA A 82 13.08 1.53 -16.77
CA ALA A 82 14.11 1.09 -17.71
C ALA A 82 14.84 -0.16 -17.19
N ALA A 83 15.23 -0.19 -15.91
CA ALA A 83 15.85 -1.35 -15.29
C ALA A 83 14.94 -2.59 -15.35
N ARG A 84 13.64 -2.43 -15.07
CA ARG A 84 12.65 -3.53 -15.21
C ARG A 84 12.52 -4.02 -16.65
N LYS A 85 12.48 -3.11 -17.64
CA LYS A 85 12.43 -3.50 -19.06
C LYS A 85 13.66 -4.31 -19.46
N LEU A 86 14.84 -3.91 -19.00
CA LEU A 86 16.08 -4.63 -19.27
C LEU A 86 16.07 -6.04 -18.64
N GLN A 87 15.59 -6.16 -17.39
CA GLN A 87 15.42 -7.44 -16.71
C GLN A 87 14.46 -8.38 -17.45
N VAL A 88 13.33 -7.85 -17.93
CA VAL A 88 12.36 -8.62 -18.73
C VAL A 88 12.96 -9.06 -20.06
N ALA A 89 13.68 -8.17 -20.75
CA ALA A 89 14.34 -8.50 -22.02
C ALA A 89 15.42 -9.60 -21.84
N ALA A 90 16.22 -9.52 -20.78
CA ALA A 90 17.25 -10.52 -20.48
C ALA A 90 16.62 -11.90 -20.16
N ALA A 91 15.54 -11.94 -19.38
CA ALA A 91 14.82 -13.18 -19.09
C ALA A 91 14.23 -13.81 -20.36
N ALA A 92 13.66 -13.01 -21.26
CA ALA A 92 13.15 -13.50 -22.54
C ALA A 92 14.26 -14.08 -23.44
N ALA A 93 15.43 -13.44 -23.50
CA ALA A 93 16.56 -13.93 -24.27
C ALA A 93 17.15 -15.26 -23.71
N ALA A 94 17.16 -15.44 -22.39
CA ALA A 94 17.60 -16.71 -21.79
C ALA A 94 16.66 -17.88 -22.16
N LEU A 95 15.36 -17.62 -22.30
CA LEU A 95 14.39 -18.62 -22.74
C LEU A 95 14.54 -18.99 -24.22
N THR A 96 14.92 -18.06 -25.10
CA THR A 96 15.09 -18.37 -26.54
C THR A 96 16.32 -19.23 -26.82
N VAL A 97 17.42 -19.05 -26.08
CA VAL A 97 18.64 -19.86 -26.24
C VAL A 97 18.41 -21.33 -25.87
N THR A 98 17.61 -21.61 -24.84
CA THR A 98 17.33 -22.99 -24.40
C THR A 98 16.41 -23.74 -25.35
N VAL A 99 15.41 -23.07 -25.95
CA VAL A 99 14.51 -23.66 -26.97
C VAL A 99 15.18 -23.81 -28.33
N GLY A 100 16.00 -22.84 -28.74
CA GLY A 100 16.71 -22.90 -30.02
C GLY A 100 17.74 -24.03 -30.09
N LEU A 101 18.50 -24.26 -29.01
CA LEU A 101 19.51 -25.31 -28.94
C LEU A 101 18.90 -26.72 -28.88
N SER A 102 17.74 -26.88 -28.23
CA SER A 102 17.03 -28.16 -28.15
C SER A 102 16.33 -28.53 -29.47
N ALA A 103 15.87 -27.55 -30.25
CA ALA A 103 15.34 -27.80 -31.61
C ALA A 103 16.44 -28.25 -32.59
N ALA A 104 17.64 -27.68 -32.50
CA ALA A 104 18.77 -28.02 -33.38
C ALA A 104 19.37 -29.41 -33.09
N LEU A 105 19.36 -29.85 -31.82
CA LEU A 105 19.85 -31.18 -31.41
C LEU A 105 18.77 -32.27 -31.48
N GLY A 106 17.48 -31.91 -31.42
CA GLY A 106 16.36 -32.84 -31.48
C GLY A 106 16.10 -33.47 -32.86
N THR A 107 16.51 -32.81 -33.95
CA THR A 107 16.39 -33.36 -35.32
C THR A 107 17.35 -34.51 -35.59
N LEU A 108 18.42 -34.64 -34.80
CA LEU A 108 19.43 -35.70 -34.93
C LEU A 108 19.10 -36.95 -34.09
N ASN A 109 18.21 -36.83 -33.09
CA ASN A 109 17.87 -37.91 -32.15
C ASN A 109 16.38 -38.30 -32.25
N SER A 110 15.81 -38.26 -33.46
CA SER A 110 14.42 -38.65 -33.73
C SER A 110 14.27 -40.18 -33.69
N GLY A 111 14.35 -40.71 -32.47
CA GLY A 111 14.19 -42.11 -32.12
C GLY A 111 14.14 -42.21 -30.61
N SER A 112 12.93 -42.33 -30.06
CA SER A 112 12.67 -42.58 -28.64
C SER A 112 12.83 -41.39 -27.69
N ARG A 113 11.73 -40.61 -27.55
CA ARG A 113 11.09 -40.24 -26.25
C ARG A 113 10.05 -39.13 -26.46
N ALA A 114 8.92 -39.50 -27.06
CA ALA A 114 7.66 -38.99 -26.53
C ALA A 114 7.55 -39.43 -25.05
N HIS A 115 6.84 -38.67 -24.20
CA HIS A 115 6.57 -38.95 -22.77
C HIS A 115 7.41 -38.25 -21.68
N ALA A 116 7.97 -37.06 -21.90
CA ALA A 116 8.58 -36.30 -20.79
C ALA A 116 8.19 -34.81 -20.65
N SER A 117 7.18 -34.30 -21.36
CA SER A 117 6.74 -32.89 -21.19
C SER A 117 5.33 -32.70 -20.59
N ALA A 118 4.61 -33.77 -20.26
CA ALA A 118 3.28 -33.65 -19.66
C ALA A 118 3.29 -33.27 -18.16
N ARG A 119 4.45 -33.26 -17.49
CA ARG A 119 4.53 -33.04 -16.03
C ARG A 119 4.79 -31.58 -15.60
N ALA A 120 5.04 -30.67 -16.53
CA ALA A 120 5.30 -29.26 -16.22
C ALA A 120 4.07 -28.33 -16.40
N ALA A 121 2.96 -28.84 -16.93
CA ALA A 121 1.78 -28.02 -17.28
C ALA A 121 0.59 -28.20 -16.30
N HIS A 122 0.83 -28.67 -15.07
CA HIS A 122 -0.26 -28.87 -14.10
C HIS A 122 0.04 -28.28 -12.71
N ASN A 123 0.43 -26.99 -12.64
CA ASN A 123 0.41 -26.27 -11.36
C ASN A 123 -0.09 -24.82 -11.44
N THR A 124 -0.86 -24.48 -12.47
CA THR A 124 -1.46 -23.14 -12.66
C THR A 124 -2.95 -23.07 -12.28
N LYS A 125 -3.48 -24.08 -11.57
CA LYS A 125 -4.82 -24.09 -10.96
C LYS A 125 -4.73 -25.02 -9.75
N LEU A 126 -4.89 -24.60 -8.49
CA LEU A 126 -5.74 -23.55 -7.94
C LEU A 126 -5.00 -22.84 -6.80
N ARG A 127 -4.91 -21.50 -6.85
CA ARG A 127 -4.57 -20.68 -5.68
C ARG A 127 -5.81 -20.68 -4.78
N PHE A 128 -5.86 -21.61 -3.83
CA PHE A 128 -6.97 -21.72 -2.89
C PHE A 128 -6.96 -20.53 -1.91
N PRO A 129 -8.05 -19.75 -1.81
CA PRO A 129 -8.13 -18.59 -0.92
C PRO A 129 -7.96 -18.98 0.56
N GLU A 130 -8.38 -20.19 0.93
CA GLU A 130 -8.27 -20.74 2.28
C GLU A 130 -6.81 -20.94 2.74
N GLN A 131 -5.91 -21.30 1.84
CA GLN A 131 -4.50 -21.49 2.17
C GLN A 131 -3.80 -20.15 2.41
N GLU A 132 -4.15 -19.13 1.62
CA GLU A 132 -3.66 -17.76 1.81
C GLU A 132 -4.20 -17.17 3.13
N LEU A 133 -5.47 -17.43 3.47
CA LEU A 133 -6.06 -17.01 4.75
C LEU A 133 -5.36 -17.67 5.95
N LYS A 134 -5.07 -18.98 5.87
CA LYS A 134 -4.34 -19.70 6.92
C LYS A 134 -2.93 -19.17 7.11
N MET A 135 -2.20 -18.85 6.03
CA MET A 135 -0.88 -18.25 6.15
C MET A 135 -0.91 -16.87 6.77
N LEU A 136 -1.93 -16.05 6.45
CA LEU A 136 -2.12 -14.74 7.07
C LEU A 136 -2.46 -14.86 8.56
N HIS A 137 -3.30 -15.83 8.93
CA HIS A 137 -3.65 -16.09 10.33
C HIS A 137 -2.42 -16.53 11.12
N GLN A 138 -1.64 -17.48 10.60
CA GLN A 138 -0.39 -17.95 11.21
C GLN A 138 0.64 -16.82 11.35
N ALA A 139 0.75 -15.94 10.35
CA ALA A 139 1.63 -14.78 10.43
C ALA A 139 1.17 -13.77 11.49
N SER A 140 -0.15 -13.60 11.68
CA SER A 140 -0.69 -12.74 12.75
C SER A 140 -0.48 -13.34 14.15
N GLU A 141 -0.64 -14.66 14.31
CA GLU A 141 -0.41 -15.37 15.58
C GLU A 141 1.07 -15.37 15.98
N ALA A 142 1.98 -15.52 15.02
CA ALA A 142 3.43 -15.42 15.29
C ALA A 142 3.80 -14.01 15.80
N ARG A 143 3.19 -12.97 15.23
CA ARG A 143 3.39 -11.58 15.67
C ARG A 143 2.78 -11.31 17.05
N SER A 144 1.58 -11.82 17.34
CA SER A 144 0.96 -11.65 18.66
C SER A 144 1.76 -12.37 19.75
N ASN A 145 2.26 -13.58 19.49
CA ASN A 145 3.12 -14.30 20.45
C ASN A 145 4.44 -13.56 20.73
N LEU A 146 5.06 -12.94 19.72
CA LEU A 146 6.24 -12.09 19.92
C LEU A 146 5.94 -10.84 20.78
N VAL A 147 4.76 -10.24 20.60
CA VAL A 147 4.30 -9.10 21.41
C VAL A 147 3.96 -9.52 22.84
N ILE A 148 3.46 -10.75 23.04
CA ILE A 148 3.16 -11.29 24.37
C ILE A 148 4.47 -11.68 25.10
N HIS A 149 5.40 -12.36 24.43
CA HIS A 149 6.70 -12.72 25.03
C HIS A 149 7.56 -11.50 25.41
N SER A 150 7.48 -10.41 24.63
CA SER A 150 8.17 -9.14 24.98
C SER A 150 7.54 -8.38 26.15
N ARG A 151 6.32 -8.75 26.58
CA ARG A 151 5.65 -8.18 27.77
C ARG A 151 5.82 -9.00 29.05
N ILE A 152 6.24 -10.25 28.95
CA ILE A 152 6.47 -11.15 30.11
C ILE A 152 7.95 -11.11 30.56
N ALA A 153 8.86 -10.64 29.70
CA ALA A 153 10.29 -10.50 29.99
C ALA A 153 10.68 -9.17 30.69
N THR A 154 9.70 -8.49 31.30
CA THR A 154 9.87 -7.29 32.13
C THR A 154 9.23 -7.51 33.48
#